data_AF-A0AB34ISV3-F1
#
_entry.id   AF-A0AB34ISV3-F1
#
_cell.length_a   1.000
_cell.length_b   1.000
_cell.length_c   1.000
_cell.angle_alpha   90.00
_cell.angle_beta   90.00
_cell.angle_gamma   90.00
#
_symmetry.space_group_name_H-M   'P 1'
#
loop_
_entity.id
_entity.type
_entity.pdbx_description
1 polymer ?
#
loop_
_entity_poly.entity_id
_entity_poly.type
_entity_poly.pdbx_seq_one_letter_code
_entity_poly.pdbx_strand_id
1 'polypeptide(L)'
;MSSVLVRPVGPLGAAQRTPDALTLRRPRTSLSKQFRLSSVESSCSTAQLHVEHVAPRIHAALASGESLYVLSAGAAGSGKSTTLRALLPMGCDALYSAAAEAEGEWMVCASAVLCVATPTRERVVDALRPIAEEQPKAGLCVRQIDADGLPHATPFAVEGLSRPVVRTASDARAMFARAIERCEHEEKQPTAIAVHLLASLTLHRKLPDGAEAELWLSFADLAGRPRQAAAAKPSARGVGEDPVMRAYHRVIDARDQGLGHIPFRDSAMTKLLQPALGGSAAALHLLHVRLEDYAEAEAALRVGLKLASCAAAAAPLCWRPRARLDEARRAASALCQSLGVEAAGLTSSAVALDERSAEEMVELRRVLLLAERLEARLAFWDHAAATSDGSRALFPLAGGEESQALRAAAVPPARAQTKPLQAANGSVDASRLALLKSKHRRGAEASTPSLDEPLKVGHRVLARFDNGEYYAAKLTRTDAARERYSVEFEDDGVRRDGLTRADLRPHT
;
A
#
# COMPACT_ATOMS: atom_id res chain seq x y z
N MET A 1 -19.52 8.62 -4.08
CA MET A 1 -19.98 7.78 -5.22
C MET A 1 -18.96 7.77 -6.36
N SER A 2 -18.67 6.59 -6.91
CA SER A 2 -17.77 6.44 -8.06
C SER A 2 -18.38 7.00 -9.34
N SER A 3 -17.57 7.63 -10.20
CA SER A 3 -18.04 8.25 -11.44
C SER A 3 -17.00 8.17 -12.55
N VAL A 4 -17.48 8.12 -13.80
CA VAL A 4 -16.60 8.10 -14.98
C VAL A 4 -16.73 9.42 -15.73
N LEU A 5 -15.62 10.13 -15.83
CA LEU A 5 -15.50 11.39 -16.53
C LEU A 5 -14.74 11.16 -17.84
N VAL A 6 -15.40 11.39 -18.97
CA VAL A 6 -14.79 11.16 -20.29
C VAL A 6 -14.18 12.44 -20.84
N ARG A 7 -12.90 12.36 -21.21
CA ARG A 7 -12.13 13.43 -21.85
C ARG A 7 -11.83 13.05 -23.29
N PRO A 8 -12.65 13.48 -24.27
CA PRO A 8 -12.34 13.31 -25.67
C PRO A 8 -11.12 14.16 -26.08
N VAL A 9 -10.21 13.56 -26.85
CA VAL A 9 -8.98 14.17 -27.35
C VAL A 9 -8.92 14.05 -28.86
N GLY A 10 -8.55 15.14 -29.53
CA GLY A 10 -8.51 15.24 -30.98
C GLY A 10 -9.74 15.95 -31.56
N PRO A 11 -9.75 16.23 -32.87
CA PRO A 11 -10.85 16.91 -33.54
C PRO A 11 -12.13 16.08 -33.42
N LEU A 12 -13.25 16.77 -33.12
CA LEU A 12 -14.56 16.12 -32.96
C LEU A 12 -14.98 15.36 -34.22
N GLY A 13 -14.56 15.80 -35.42
CA GLY A 13 -14.70 15.08 -36.70
C GLY A 13 -16.01 14.30 -36.84
N ALA A 14 -15.96 13.00 -36.55
CA ALA A 14 -17.04 12.02 -36.70
C ALA A 14 -17.82 11.71 -35.39
N ALA A 15 -17.59 12.46 -34.32
CA ALA A 15 -18.21 12.28 -33.02
C ALA A 15 -19.13 13.46 -32.64
N GLN A 16 -20.29 13.14 -32.07
CA GLN A 16 -21.21 14.12 -31.47
C GLN A 16 -21.20 13.94 -29.96
N ARG A 17 -21.32 15.03 -29.20
CA ARG A 17 -21.27 15.00 -27.73
C ARG A 17 -22.44 15.75 -27.11
N THR A 18 -22.96 15.21 -26.02
CA THR A 18 -23.82 15.87 -25.03
C THR A 18 -23.12 15.75 -23.67
N PRO A 19 -23.54 16.48 -22.62
CA PRO A 19 -22.92 16.40 -21.29
C PRO A 19 -22.88 14.97 -20.70
N ASP A 20 -23.82 14.12 -21.10
CA ASP A 20 -24.05 12.77 -20.58
C ASP A 20 -23.82 11.66 -21.63
N ALA A 21 -23.47 12.01 -22.88
CA ALA A 21 -23.29 11.01 -23.92
C ALA A 21 -22.27 11.40 -24.99
N LEU A 22 -21.61 10.37 -25.53
CA LEU A 22 -20.72 10.48 -26.67
C LEU A 22 -21.19 9.54 -27.77
N THR A 23 -21.40 10.08 -28.97
CA THR A 23 -21.79 9.32 -30.16
C THR A 23 -20.60 9.22 -31.09
N LEU A 24 -20.14 8.00 -31.38
CA LEU A 24 -19.09 7.72 -32.35
C LEU A 24 -19.70 7.23 -33.67
N ARG A 25 -19.34 7.85 -34.80
CA ARG A 25 -19.67 7.34 -36.12
C ARG A 25 -18.61 6.34 -36.60
N ARG A 26 -19.06 5.18 -37.07
CA ARG A 26 -18.19 4.15 -37.65
C ARG A 26 -17.54 4.68 -38.94
N PRO A 27 -16.21 4.53 -39.12
CA PRO A 27 -15.55 4.90 -40.36
C PRO A 27 -16.20 4.24 -41.56
N ARG A 28 -16.35 4.99 -42.67
CA ARG A 28 -16.87 4.50 -43.96
C ARG A 28 -18.32 3.98 -43.91
N THR A 29 -19.10 4.32 -42.89
CA THR A 29 -20.54 3.97 -42.82
C THR A 29 -21.39 5.14 -42.31
N SER A 30 -22.72 5.02 -42.41
CA SER A 30 -23.69 5.90 -41.76
C SER A 30 -24.02 5.48 -40.33
N LEU A 31 -23.51 4.32 -39.87
CA LEU A 31 -23.81 3.78 -38.56
C LEU A 31 -23.09 4.57 -37.47
N SER A 32 -23.84 4.94 -36.44
CA SER A 32 -23.33 5.58 -35.23
C SER A 32 -23.61 4.71 -34.01
N LYS A 33 -22.79 4.89 -32.97
CA LYS A 33 -22.96 4.22 -31.69
C LYS A 33 -22.90 5.26 -30.58
N GLN A 34 -23.95 5.32 -29.78
CA GLN A 34 -24.05 6.22 -28.64
C GLN A 34 -23.64 5.51 -27.35
N PHE A 35 -22.90 6.21 -26.50
CA PHE A 35 -22.46 5.76 -25.18
C PHE A 35 -22.98 6.76 -24.14
N ARG A 36 -23.81 6.31 -23.18
CA ARG A 36 -24.28 7.14 -22.06
C ARG A 36 -23.34 6.98 -20.87
N LEU A 37 -22.88 8.08 -20.30
CA LEU A 37 -21.78 8.14 -19.33
C LEU A 37 -22.14 9.10 -18.21
N SER A 38 -21.38 9.09 -17.11
CA SER A 38 -21.65 9.97 -15.96
C SER A 38 -21.43 11.45 -16.30
N SER A 39 -20.35 11.75 -17.04
CA SER A 39 -20.10 13.06 -17.62
C SER A 39 -19.12 12.94 -18.80
N VAL A 40 -19.33 13.78 -19.82
CA VAL A 40 -18.45 13.95 -20.98
C VAL A 40 -18.00 15.40 -21.05
N GLU A 41 -16.72 15.62 -20.77
CA GLU A 41 -16.14 16.95 -20.68
C GLU A 41 -15.78 17.52 -22.06
N SER A 42 -16.05 18.80 -22.26
CA SER A 42 -15.67 19.51 -23.47
C SER A 42 -14.44 20.38 -23.24
N SER A 43 -13.31 20.06 -23.88
CA SER A 43 -12.14 20.96 -24.02
C SER A 43 -11.77 21.77 -22.77
N CYS A 44 -11.98 21.21 -21.56
CA CYS A 44 -11.72 21.90 -20.32
C CYS A 44 -10.24 21.79 -19.98
N SER A 45 -9.65 22.88 -19.52
CA SER A 45 -8.27 22.89 -19.03
C SER A 45 -8.14 21.96 -17.82
N THR A 46 -6.92 21.50 -17.52
CA THR A 46 -6.69 20.69 -16.32
C THR A 46 -7.03 21.45 -15.03
N ALA A 47 -6.88 22.78 -15.02
CA ALA A 47 -7.27 23.62 -13.89
C ALA A 47 -8.79 23.66 -13.69
N GLN A 48 -9.57 23.83 -14.77
CA GLN A 48 -11.04 23.74 -14.69
C GLN A 48 -11.49 22.34 -14.24
N LEU A 49 -10.90 21.29 -14.81
CA LEU A 49 -11.14 19.91 -14.36
C LEU A 49 -10.92 19.74 -12.86
N HIS A 50 -9.85 20.34 -12.32
CA HIS A 50 -9.56 20.29 -10.90
C HIS A 50 -10.67 20.98 -10.08
N VAL A 51 -11.00 22.23 -10.42
CA VAL A 51 -11.98 23.05 -9.70
C VAL A 51 -13.37 22.43 -9.75
N GLU A 52 -13.80 21.91 -10.90
CA GLU A 52 -15.16 21.42 -11.11
C GLU A 52 -15.37 20.00 -10.57
N HIS A 53 -14.35 19.14 -10.64
CA HIS A 53 -14.53 17.70 -10.37
C HIS A 53 -13.66 17.14 -9.25
N VAL A 54 -12.40 17.58 -9.14
CA VAL A 54 -11.44 16.96 -8.21
C VAL A 54 -11.51 17.61 -6.83
N ALA A 55 -11.39 18.94 -6.73
CA ALA A 55 -11.42 19.64 -5.46
C ALA A 55 -12.73 19.40 -4.67
N PRO A 56 -13.93 19.49 -5.28
CA PRO A 56 -15.17 19.24 -4.54
C PRO A 56 -15.25 17.83 -3.96
N ARG A 57 -14.68 16.83 -4.66
CA ARG A 57 -14.61 15.44 -4.18
C ARG A 57 -13.62 15.27 -3.06
N ILE A 58 -12.49 15.99 -3.08
CA ILE A 58 -11.54 16.01 -1.96
C ILE A 58 -12.23 16.58 -0.72
N HIS A 59 -12.90 17.74 -0.84
CA HIS A 59 -13.67 18.33 0.27
C HIS A 59 -14.73 17.35 0.80
N ALA A 60 -15.52 16.74 -0.09
CA ALA A 60 -16.54 15.77 0.30
C ALA A 60 -15.95 14.51 0.98
N ALA A 61 -14.81 14.02 0.49
CA ALA A 61 -14.10 12.88 1.08
C ALA A 61 -13.61 13.18 2.51
N LEU A 62 -13.06 14.38 2.74
CA LEU A 62 -12.60 14.78 4.08
C LEU A 62 -13.77 15.00 5.05
N ALA A 63 -14.86 15.59 4.58
CA ALA A 63 -16.07 15.80 5.37
C ALA A 63 -16.72 14.46 5.78
N SER A 64 -16.81 13.51 4.84
CA SER A 64 -17.38 12.17 5.10
C SER A 64 -16.41 11.21 5.80
N GLY A 65 -15.10 11.47 5.75
CA GLY A 65 -14.07 10.53 6.20
C GLY A 65 -13.83 9.36 5.23
N GLU A 66 -14.31 9.47 3.98
CA GLU A 66 -14.14 8.45 2.95
C GLU A 66 -12.79 8.58 2.23
N SER A 67 -12.24 7.47 1.75
CA SER A 67 -11.08 7.48 0.86
C SER A 67 -11.48 7.83 -0.58
N LEU A 68 -10.62 8.55 -1.29
CA LEU A 68 -10.81 8.97 -2.68
C LEU A 68 -9.66 8.53 -3.57
N TYR A 69 -10.01 7.92 -4.71
CA TYR A 69 -9.07 7.60 -5.78
C TYR A 69 -9.43 8.37 -7.04
N VAL A 70 -8.44 9.01 -7.66
CA VAL A 70 -8.54 9.64 -8.98
C VAL A 70 -7.69 8.83 -9.94
N LEU A 71 -8.33 8.09 -10.85
CA LEU A 71 -7.65 7.18 -11.76
C LEU A 71 -7.70 7.75 -13.17
N SER A 72 -6.56 7.86 -13.83
CA SER A 72 -6.48 8.26 -15.24
C SER A 72 -6.19 7.05 -16.11
N ALA A 73 -7.04 6.81 -17.10
CA ALA A 73 -6.93 5.67 -18.01
C ALA A 73 -7.19 6.10 -19.46
N GLY A 74 -6.55 5.42 -20.41
CA GLY A 74 -6.75 5.65 -21.83
C GLY A 74 -5.52 5.28 -22.66
N ALA A 75 -5.65 5.42 -23.98
CA ALA A 75 -4.61 5.04 -24.93
C ALA A 75 -3.27 5.77 -24.71
N ALA A 76 -2.20 5.27 -25.34
CA ALA A 76 -0.97 6.05 -25.46
C ALA A 76 -1.23 7.37 -26.23
N GLY A 77 -0.59 8.46 -25.78
CA GLY A 77 -0.72 9.77 -26.43
C GLY A 77 -2.05 10.50 -26.18
N SER A 78 -2.95 9.97 -25.34
CA SER A 78 -4.24 10.61 -25.04
C SER A 78 -4.16 11.77 -24.02
N GLY A 79 -2.95 12.17 -23.60
CA GLY A 79 -2.74 13.23 -22.61
C GLY A 79 -3.05 12.85 -21.15
N LYS A 80 -3.38 11.58 -20.86
CA LYS A 80 -3.74 11.09 -19.52
C LYS A 80 -2.70 11.40 -18.43
N SER A 81 -1.43 11.17 -18.72
CA SER A 81 -0.32 11.40 -17.79
C SER A 81 -0.08 12.89 -17.59
N THR A 82 -0.16 13.69 -18.65
CA THR A 82 -0.09 15.15 -18.56
C THR A 82 -1.20 15.71 -17.65
N THR A 83 -2.43 15.22 -17.81
CA THR A 83 -3.55 15.64 -16.97
C THR A 83 -3.36 15.21 -15.51
N LEU A 84 -3.10 13.94 -15.22
CA LEU A 84 -2.99 13.47 -13.84
C LEU A 84 -1.77 14.05 -13.11
N ARG A 85 -0.61 14.15 -13.78
CA ARG A 85 0.60 14.73 -13.19
C ARG A 85 0.44 16.21 -12.86
N ALA A 86 -0.38 16.94 -13.62
CA ALA A 86 -0.75 18.32 -13.29
C ALA A 86 -1.83 18.39 -12.20
N LEU A 87 -2.74 17.42 -12.10
CA LEU A 87 -3.73 17.33 -11.02
C LEU A 87 -3.10 17.02 -9.66
N LEU A 88 -2.02 16.23 -9.61
CA LEU A 88 -1.34 15.86 -8.38
C LEU A 88 -1.01 17.06 -7.47
N PRO A 89 -0.25 18.08 -7.92
CA PRO A 89 0.06 19.23 -7.07
C PRO A 89 -1.17 20.06 -6.69
N MET A 90 -2.14 20.23 -7.60
CA MET A 90 -3.40 20.92 -7.30
C MET A 90 -4.24 20.16 -6.27
N GLY A 91 -4.22 18.83 -6.31
CA GLY A 91 -4.86 17.95 -5.34
C GLY A 91 -4.24 18.08 -3.95
N CYS A 92 -2.91 18.25 -3.86
CA CYS A 92 -2.25 18.57 -2.60
C CYS A 92 -2.75 19.91 -2.03
N ASP A 93 -2.83 20.96 -2.85
CA ASP A 93 -3.33 22.27 -2.41
C ASP A 93 -4.77 22.18 -1.89
N ALA A 94 -5.67 21.58 -2.68
CA ALA A 94 -7.06 21.38 -2.27
C ALA A 94 -7.19 20.55 -0.99
N LEU A 95 -6.34 19.53 -0.80
CA LEU A 95 -6.35 18.71 0.42
C LEU A 95 -6.01 19.56 1.65
N TYR A 96 -4.92 20.31 1.61
CA TYR A 96 -4.49 21.10 2.76
C TYR A 96 -5.45 22.27 3.04
N SER A 97 -6.05 22.86 2.00
CA SER A 97 -7.13 23.84 2.16
C SER A 97 -8.37 23.21 2.79
N ALA A 98 -8.81 22.04 2.35
CA ALA A 98 -9.96 21.35 2.92
C ALA A 98 -9.72 20.86 4.36
N ALA A 99 -8.51 20.35 4.64
CA ALA A 99 -8.12 19.92 5.98
C ALA A 99 -8.03 21.10 6.96
N ALA A 100 -7.77 22.31 6.46
CA ALA A 100 -7.74 23.52 7.27
C ALA A 100 -9.10 23.92 7.84
N GLU A 101 -10.16 23.59 7.11
CA GLU A 101 -11.55 23.89 7.48
C GLU A 101 -12.18 22.76 8.31
N ALA A 102 -11.55 21.58 8.31
CA ALA A 102 -12.10 20.38 8.94
C ALA A 102 -11.63 20.23 10.40
N GLU A 103 -12.54 19.82 11.29
CA GLU A 103 -12.22 19.55 12.69
C GLU A 103 -11.26 18.35 12.86
N GLY A 104 -10.41 18.42 13.87
CA GLY A 104 -9.51 17.35 14.30
C GLY A 104 -8.03 17.63 14.01
N GLU A 105 -7.19 16.82 14.63
CA GLU A 105 -5.74 16.85 14.43
C GLU A 105 -5.37 15.92 13.28
N TRP A 106 -4.66 16.44 12.27
CA TRP A 106 -4.28 15.67 11.09
C TRP A 106 -2.80 15.33 11.07
N MET A 107 -2.49 14.13 10.61
CA MET A 107 -1.16 13.71 10.18
C MET A 107 -1.27 13.21 8.74
N VAL A 108 -0.38 13.70 7.88
CA VAL A 108 -0.37 13.36 6.46
C VAL A 108 0.96 12.69 6.12
N CYS A 109 0.89 11.50 5.53
CA CYS A 109 2.03 10.76 5.04
C CYS A 109 1.95 10.64 3.52
N ALA A 110 3.03 10.99 2.82
CA ALA A 110 3.12 10.81 1.38
C ALA A 110 3.70 9.44 1.05
N SER A 111 3.18 8.80 0.01
CA SER A 111 3.75 7.57 -0.55
C SER A 111 3.54 7.56 -2.06
N ALA A 112 4.45 6.95 -2.81
CA ALA A 112 4.28 6.79 -4.25
C ALA A 112 4.93 5.49 -4.73
N VAL A 113 4.18 4.74 -5.53
CA VAL A 113 4.54 3.42 -6.03
C VAL A 113 4.54 3.45 -7.55
N LEU A 114 5.58 2.90 -8.17
CA LEU A 114 5.58 2.58 -9.59
C LEU A 114 5.39 1.07 -9.77
N CYS A 115 4.46 0.66 -10.63
CA CYS A 115 4.41 -0.70 -11.16
C CYS A 115 5.03 -0.67 -12.56
N VAL A 116 6.28 -1.13 -12.66
CA VAL A 116 7.04 -1.20 -13.90
C VAL A 116 6.77 -2.56 -14.55
N ALA A 117 6.01 -2.57 -15.63
CA ALA A 117 5.77 -3.75 -16.43
C ALA A 117 7.00 -4.06 -17.29
N THR A 118 7.48 -5.30 -17.23
CA THR A 118 8.54 -5.85 -18.09
C THR A 118 8.01 -7.09 -18.83
N PRO A 119 8.70 -7.60 -19.86
CA PRO A 119 8.23 -8.76 -20.63
C PRO A 119 7.99 -10.03 -19.79
N THR A 120 8.71 -10.18 -18.68
CA THR A 120 8.66 -11.40 -17.86
C THR A 120 7.85 -11.23 -16.57
N ARG A 121 7.74 -10.01 -16.04
CA ARG A 121 7.07 -9.72 -14.77
C ARG A 121 6.76 -8.24 -14.60
N GLU A 122 5.92 -7.92 -13.61
CA GLU A 122 5.85 -6.57 -13.05
C GLU A 122 6.87 -6.42 -11.91
N ARG A 123 7.41 -5.21 -11.75
CA ARG A 123 8.33 -4.82 -10.67
C ARG A 123 7.74 -3.62 -9.93
N VAL A 124 7.59 -3.73 -8.61
CA VAL A 124 7.12 -2.63 -7.76
C VAL A 124 8.31 -1.80 -7.29
N VAL A 125 8.25 -0.48 -7.45
CA VAL A 125 9.34 0.45 -7.10
C VAL A 125 8.80 1.57 -6.22
N ASP A 126 9.57 1.97 -5.22
CA ASP A 126 9.30 3.17 -4.43
C ASP A 126 9.70 4.42 -5.21
N ALA A 127 8.70 5.25 -5.54
CA ALA A 127 8.90 6.43 -6.36
C ALA A 127 9.45 7.63 -5.57
N LEU A 128 9.38 7.61 -4.23
CA LEU A 128 9.84 8.74 -3.40
C LEU A 128 11.34 8.69 -3.10
N ARG A 129 11.97 7.53 -3.24
CA ARG A 129 13.43 7.42 -3.06
C ARG A 129 14.18 8.14 -4.18
N PRO A 130 15.30 8.83 -3.86
CA PRO A 130 16.18 9.41 -4.87
C PRO A 130 16.50 8.43 -6.01
N ILE A 131 16.60 8.93 -7.23
CA ILE A 131 16.96 8.11 -8.41
C ILE A 131 18.32 7.43 -8.22
N ALA A 132 19.26 8.11 -7.56
CA ALA A 132 20.58 7.58 -7.26
C ALA A 132 20.60 6.43 -6.25
N GLU A 133 19.53 6.25 -5.46
CA GLU A 133 19.44 5.14 -4.52
C GLU A 133 19.00 3.86 -5.25
N GLU A 134 19.77 2.79 -5.01
CA GLU A 134 19.45 1.47 -5.55
C GLU A 134 18.15 0.93 -4.96
N GLN A 135 17.36 0.33 -5.84
CA GLN A 135 16.12 -0.36 -5.48
C GLN A 135 16.35 -1.87 -5.57
N PRO A 136 15.61 -2.68 -4.80
CA PRO A 136 15.67 -4.13 -4.94
C PRO A 136 15.44 -4.55 -6.39
N LYS A 137 16.34 -5.37 -6.94
CA LYS A 137 16.22 -5.88 -8.32
C LYS A 137 14.91 -6.63 -8.53
N ALA A 138 14.40 -7.29 -7.49
CA ALA A 138 13.11 -7.99 -7.52
C ALA A 138 11.89 -7.05 -7.48
N GLY A 139 12.08 -5.80 -7.06
CA GLY A 139 10.99 -4.91 -6.65
C GLY A 139 10.55 -5.15 -5.22
N LEU A 140 9.69 -4.26 -4.72
CA LEU A 140 9.08 -4.37 -3.40
C LEU A 140 7.92 -5.39 -3.40
N CYS A 141 7.65 -5.98 -2.25
CA CYS A 141 6.59 -6.98 -2.09
C CYS A 141 5.26 -6.31 -1.71
N VAL A 142 4.17 -6.72 -2.37
CA VAL A 142 2.80 -6.35 -1.95
C VAL A 142 2.25 -7.44 -1.06
N ARG A 143 1.95 -7.09 0.19
CA ARG A 143 1.46 -7.98 1.25
C ARG A 143 0.02 -7.65 1.61
N GLN A 144 -0.75 -8.66 2.01
CA GLN A 144 -2.05 -8.48 2.62
C GLN A 144 -1.85 -8.05 4.09
N ILE A 145 -2.61 -7.07 4.58
CA ILE A 145 -2.41 -6.46 5.91
C ILE A 145 -3.43 -6.97 6.96
N ASP A 146 -4.17 -8.01 6.64
CA ASP A 146 -5.17 -8.59 7.54
C ASP A 146 -4.57 -9.30 8.77
N ALA A 147 -3.32 -9.75 8.66
CA ALA A 147 -2.61 -10.46 9.72
C ALA A 147 -2.35 -9.61 10.97
N ASP A 148 -2.45 -8.28 10.88
CA ASP A 148 -2.16 -7.43 12.04
C ASP A 148 -3.35 -7.28 13.03
N GLY A 149 -4.57 -7.68 12.60
CA GLY A 149 -5.80 -7.59 13.38
C GLY A 149 -6.34 -6.17 13.58
N LEU A 150 -5.71 -5.16 12.95
CA LEU A 150 -6.13 -3.77 12.98
C LEU A 150 -7.05 -3.46 11.79
N PRO A 151 -7.94 -2.46 11.92
CA PRO A 151 -8.76 -2.05 10.81
C PRO A 151 -7.90 -1.22 9.84
N HIS A 152 -7.87 -1.61 8.57
CA HIS A 152 -7.14 -0.92 7.50
C HIS A 152 -8.09 -0.40 6.44
N ALA A 153 -7.81 0.79 5.90
CA ALA A 153 -8.55 1.34 4.77
C ALA A 153 -8.28 0.53 3.48
N THR A 154 -7.14 -0.16 3.42
CA THR A 154 -6.71 -0.96 2.28
C THR A 154 -6.35 -2.39 2.70
N PRO A 155 -6.72 -3.41 1.91
CA PRO A 155 -6.38 -4.80 2.24
C PRO A 155 -4.92 -5.16 1.92
N PHE A 156 -4.22 -4.32 1.15
CA PHE A 156 -2.86 -4.57 0.67
C PHE A 156 -1.94 -3.36 0.88
N ALA A 157 -0.69 -3.60 1.29
CA ALA A 157 0.37 -2.60 1.35
C ALA A 157 1.66 -3.10 0.71
N VAL A 158 2.52 -2.14 0.34
CA VAL A 158 3.87 -2.40 -0.14
C VAL A 158 4.83 -2.39 1.05
N GLU A 159 5.52 -3.51 1.26
CA GLU A 159 6.54 -3.69 2.28
C GLU A 159 7.79 -2.86 1.94
N GLY A 160 8.34 -2.14 2.92
CA GLY A 160 9.52 -1.29 2.74
C GLY A 160 9.31 0.01 1.96
N LEU A 161 8.05 0.38 1.68
CA LEU A 161 7.71 1.64 0.99
C LEU A 161 7.97 2.85 1.90
N SER A 162 8.65 3.87 1.38
CA SER A 162 8.84 5.15 2.05
C SER A 162 7.49 5.86 2.29
N ARG A 163 7.27 6.27 3.55
CA ARG A 163 6.07 7.00 3.99
C ARG A 163 6.45 8.23 4.83
N PRO A 164 7.18 9.21 4.28
CA PRO A 164 7.54 10.42 5.02
C PRO A 164 6.28 11.21 5.40
N VAL A 165 6.29 11.74 6.63
CA VAL A 165 5.31 12.73 7.07
C VAL A 165 5.54 14.02 6.29
N VAL A 166 4.48 14.57 5.69
CA VAL A 166 4.50 15.82 4.93
C VAL A 166 3.73 16.89 5.68
N ARG A 167 4.37 18.04 5.93
CA ARG A 167 3.82 19.08 6.82
C ARG A 167 3.06 20.15 6.07
N THR A 168 3.47 20.44 4.83
CA THR A 168 2.84 21.46 4.01
C THR A 168 2.43 20.90 2.64
N ALA A 169 1.49 21.58 1.98
CA ALA A 169 1.16 21.31 0.59
C ALA A 169 2.41 21.40 -0.31
N SER A 170 3.34 22.29 0.01
CA SER A 170 4.61 22.44 -0.71
C SER A 170 5.51 21.20 -0.58
N ASP A 171 5.60 20.61 0.61
CA ASP A 171 6.37 19.39 0.84
C ASP A 171 5.74 18.22 0.08
N ALA A 172 4.41 18.08 0.15
CA ALA A 172 3.68 17.05 -0.60
C ALA A 172 3.89 17.21 -2.11
N ARG A 173 3.82 18.43 -2.65
CA ARG A 173 4.14 18.73 -4.05
C ARG A 173 5.56 18.33 -4.42
N ALA A 174 6.54 18.68 -3.58
CA ALA A 174 7.94 18.34 -3.84
C ALA A 174 8.17 16.82 -3.85
N MET A 175 7.53 16.08 -2.94
CA MET A 175 7.58 14.62 -2.93
C MET A 175 6.98 14.01 -4.20
N PHE A 176 5.83 14.50 -4.66
CA PHE A 176 5.22 14.01 -5.90
C PHE A 176 5.94 14.46 -7.17
N ALA A 177 6.60 15.62 -7.17
CA ALA A 177 7.49 16.01 -8.25
C ALA A 177 8.65 15.00 -8.40
N ARG A 178 9.24 14.54 -7.29
CA ARG A 178 10.26 13.47 -7.29
C ARG A 178 9.70 12.13 -7.78
N ALA A 179 8.48 11.77 -7.37
CA ALA A 179 7.81 10.57 -7.88
C ALA A 179 7.61 10.61 -9.40
N ILE A 180 7.24 11.77 -9.94
CA ILE A 180 7.10 11.99 -11.38
C ILE A 180 8.45 11.86 -12.08
N GLU A 181 9.50 12.48 -11.55
CA GLU A 181 10.86 12.37 -12.11
C GLU A 181 11.33 10.91 -12.14
N ARG A 182 11.09 10.15 -11.06
CA ARG A 182 11.38 8.71 -11.01
C ARG A 182 10.56 7.92 -12.02
N CYS A 183 9.29 8.25 -12.20
CA CYS A 183 8.41 7.64 -13.22
C CYS A 183 8.99 7.85 -14.62
N GLU A 184 9.36 9.09 -14.96
CA GLU A 184 9.97 9.43 -16.26
C GLU A 184 11.34 8.77 -16.47
N HIS A 185 12.10 8.57 -15.39
CA HIS A 185 13.34 7.81 -15.43
C HIS A 185 13.09 6.32 -15.76
N GLU A 186 12.13 5.69 -15.09
CA GLU A 186 11.76 4.29 -15.33
C GLU A 186 11.14 4.09 -16.73
N GLU A 187 10.36 5.06 -17.24
CA GLU A 187 9.80 5.05 -18.60
C GLU A 187 10.88 5.05 -19.70
N LYS A 188 12.07 5.58 -19.41
CA LYS A 188 13.23 5.61 -20.32
C LYS A 188 14.03 4.30 -20.29
N GLN A 189 13.75 3.40 -19.35
CA GLN A 189 14.50 2.14 -19.24
C GLN A 189 14.15 1.19 -20.40
N PRO A 190 15.15 0.57 -21.07
CA PRO A 190 14.89 -0.29 -22.23
C PRO A 190 13.99 -1.50 -21.94
N THR A 191 14.00 -1.98 -20.70
CA THR A 191 13.23 -3.15 -20.25
C THR A 191 11.78 -2.83 -19.89
N ALA A 192 11.44 -1.55 -19.76
CA ALA A 192 10.09 -1.13 -19.40
C ALA A 192 9.14 -1.18 -20.61
N ILE A 193 8.09 -2.00 -20.48
CA ILE A 193 6.97 -2.06 -21.43
C ILE A 193 6.01 -0.90 -21.18
N ALA A 194 5.73 -0.64 -19.90
CA ALA A 194 4.81 0.35 -19.38
C ALA A 194 5.16 0.65 -17.91
N VAL A 195 4.91 1.88 -17.46
CA VAL A 195 5.14 2.31 -16.08
C VAL A 195 3.87 2.95 -15.56
N HIS A 196 3.28 2.36 -14.53
CA HIS A 196 2.07 2.85 -13.88
C HIS A 196 2.45 3.53 -12.57
N LEU A 197 1.89 4.70 -12.28
CA LEU A 197 2.16 5.45 -11.05
C LEU A 197 0.92 5.43 -10.15
N LEU A 198 1.10 5.13 -8.87
CA LEU A 198 0.12 5.35 -7.81
C LEU A 198 0.75 6.25 -6.74
N ALA A 199 0.29 7.49 -6.66
CA ALA A 199 0.74 8.47 -5.67
C ALA A 199 -0.39 8.72 -4.65
N SER A 200 -0.08 8.61 -3.37
CA SER A 200 -1.08 8.60 -2.30
C SER A 200 -0.65 9.47 -1.13
N LEU A 201 -1.59 10.27 -0.64
CA LEU A 201 -1.53 10.91 0.69
C LEU A 201 -2.40 10.08 1.62
N THR A 202 -1.78 9.46 2.63
CA THR A 202 -2.48 8.80 3.73
C THR A 202 -2.70 9.84 4.81
N LEU A 203 -3.96 10.07 5.16
CA LEU A 203 -4.36 11.00 6.19
C LEU A 203 -4.85 10.22 7.40
N HIS A 204 -4.25 10.51 8.54
CA HIS A 204 -4.75 10.06 9.81
C HIS A 204 -5.33 11.28 10.55
N ARG A 205 -6.59 11.19 10.96
CA ARG A 205 -7.31 12.23 11.69
C ARG A 205 -7.61 11.74 13.09
N LYS A 206 -7.28 12.54 14.10
CA LYS A 206 -7.72 12.34 15.46
C LYS A 206 -8.83 13.33 15.80
N LEU A 207 -9.99 12.81 16.17
CA LEU A 207 -11.17 13.58 16.51
C LEU A 207 -11.14 14.00 17.99
N PRO A 208 -11.84 15.09 18.39
CA PRO A 208 -11.87 15.57 19.78
C PRO A 208 -12.37 14.53 20.78
N ASP A 209 -13.22 13.60 20.33
CA ASP A 209 -13.77 12.52 21.14
C ASP A 209 -12.81 11.33 21.31
N GLY A 210 -11.59 11.41 20.76
CA GLY A 210 -10.56 10.38 20.82
C GLY A 210 -10.69 9.28 19.77
N ALA A 211 -11.65 9.37 18.83
CA ALA A 211 -11.67 8.49 17.68
C ALA A 211 -10.58 8.85 16.67
N GLU A 212 -10.05 7.85 15.98
CA GLU A 212 -9.13 7.99 14.86
C GLU A 212 -9.84 7.60 13.57
N ALA A 213 -9.63 8.40 12.53
CA ALA A 213 -10.01 8.05 11.17
C ALA A 213 -8.78 7.95 10.27
N GLU A 214 -8.85 7.06 9.29
CA GLU A 214 -7.83 6.94 8.25
C GLU A 214 -8.49 7.05 6.88
N LEU A 215 -7.98 7.97 6.06
CA LEU A 215 -8.46 8.17 4.70
C LEU A 215 -7.30 8.33 3.73
N TRP A 216 -7.53 7.89 2.50
CA TRP A 216 -6.52 7.87 1.46
C TRP A 216 -6.96 8.77 0.32
N LEU A 217 -6.12 9.73 -0.05
CA LEU A 217 -6.26 10.47 -1.30
C LEU A 217 -5.21 9.96 -2.29
N SER A 218 -5.65 9.22 -3.30
CA SER A 218 -4.77 8.54 -4.25
C SER A 218 -4.99 8.98 -5.69
N PHE A 219 -3.91 9.15 -6.44
CA PHE A 219 -3.91 9.45 -7.87
C PHE A 219 -3.17 8.34 -8.62
N ALA A 220 -3.85 7.70 -9.57
CA ALA A 220 -3.30 6.61 -10.37
C ALA A 220 -3.16 6.99 -11.85
N ASP A 221 -1.94 6.97 -12.38
CA ASP A 221 -1.63 7.13 -13.82
C ASP A 221 -1.45 5.74 -14.42
N LEU A 222 -2.51 5.22 -15.06
CA LEU A 222 -2.44 3.93 -15.72
C LEU A 222 -1.84 4.12 -17.11
N ALA A 223 -0.69 3.50 -17.34
CA ALA A 223 -0.02 3.53 -18.63
C ALA A 223 -0.96 3.00 -19.72
N GLY A 224 -0.93 3.68 -20.85
CA GLY A 224 -1.72 3.34 -22.01
C GLY A 224 -0.79 2.79 -23.06
N ARG A 225 -1.15 1.65 -23.66
CA ARG A 225 -0.53 1.18 -24.90
C ARG A 225 -1.50 1.38 -26.05
N PRO A 226 -1.02 1.77 -27.24
CA PRO A 226 -1.84 1.63 -28.43
C PRO A 226 -2.07 0.14 -28.70
N ARG A 227 -3.27 -0.22 -29.16
CA ARG A 227 -3.47 -1.55 -29.72
C ARG A 227 -2.47 -1.78 -30.85
N GLN A 228 -1.74 -2.89 -30.78
CA GLN A 228 -0.88 -3.29 -31.90
C GLN A 228 -1.80 -3.67 -33.06
N ALA A 229 -1.68 -2.97 -34.19
CA ALA A 229 -2.24 -3.45 -35.43
C ALA A 229 -1.57 -4.78 -35.77
N ALA A 230 -2.32 -5.76 -36.28
CA ALA A 230 -1.85 -7.13 -36.58
C ALA A 230 -0.62 -7.20 -37.52
N ALA A 231 -0.17 -6.09 -38.10
CA ALA A 231 0.94 -5.99 -39.04
C ALA A 231 2.07 -5.03 -38.59
N ALA A 232 2.06 -4.49 -37.36
CA ALA A 232 3.08 -3.53 -36.94
C ALA A 232 4.38 -4.22 -36.48
N LYS A 233 5.51 -3.78 -37.04
CA LYS A 233 6.85 -4.17 -36.55
C LYS A 233 6.99 -3.80 -35.06
N PRO A 234 7.68 -4.63 -34.25
CA PRO A 234 7.87 -4.35 -32.83
C PRO A 234 8.55 -2.99 -32.66
N SER A 235 7.94 -2.13 -31.83
CA SER A 235 8.55 -0.86 -31.46
C SER A 235 9.78 -1.10 -30.59
N ALA A 236 10.67 -0.11 -30.49
CA ALA A 236 11.88 -0.18 -29.68
C ALA A 236 11.63 -0.36 -28.16
N ARG A 237 10.38 -0.30 -27.69
CA ARG A 237 9.96 -0.63 -26.32
C ARG A 237 9.59 -2.10 -26.28
N GLY A 238 10.05 -2.83 -25.25
CA GLY A 238 9.94 -4.29 -25.14
C GLY A 238 8.68 -4.94 -25.75
N VAL A 239 8.90 -6.04 -26.47
CA VAL A 239 7.84 -6.89 -27.02
C VAL A 239 7.16 -7.62 -25.86
N GLY A 240 5.84 -7.48 -25.76
CA GLY A 240 5.05 -8.09 -24.69
C GLY A 240 3.74 -7.35 -24.42
N GLU A 241 2.78 -8.06 -23.85
CA GLU A 241 1.54 -7.48 -23.32
C GLU A 241 1.81 -6.89 -21.94
N ASP A 242 1.15 -5.78 -21.60
CA ASP A 242 1.26 -5.17 -20.27
C ASP A 242 0.45 -6.01 -19.26
N PRO A 243 1.12 -6.77 -18.35
CA PRO A 243 0.43 -7.62 -17.38
C PRO A 243 -0.48 -6.80 -16.44
N VAL A 244 -0.12 -5.55 -16.15
CA VAL A 244 -0.89 -4.69 -15.25
C VAL A 244 -2.23 -4.31 -15.88
N MET A 245 -2.22 -3.82 -17.13
CA MET A 245 -3.45 -3.47 -17.84
C MET A 245 -4.31 -4.69 -18.16
N ARG A 246 -3.69 -5.84 -18.44
CA ARG A 246 -4.42 -7.10 -18.61
C ARG A 246 -5.17 -7.48 -17.33
N ALA A 247 -4.50 -7.47 -16.18
CA ALA A 247 -5.12 -7.74 -14.88
C ALA A 247 -6.23 -6.71 -14.56
N TYR A 248 -5.97 -5.43 -14.81
CA TYR A 248 -6.94 -4.35 -14.62
C TYR A 248 -8.23 -4.58 -15.40
N HIS A 249 -8.14 -4.92 -16.70
CA HIS A 249 -9.32 -5.24 -17.51
C HIS A 249 -10.06 -6.49 -17.02
N ARG A 250 -9.34 -7.55 -16.59
CA ARG A 250 -9.98 -8.76 -16.04
C ARG A 250 -10.76 -8.46 -14.76
N VAL A 251 -10.25 -7.59 -13.90
CA VAL A 251 -10.95 -7.16 -12.68
C VAL A 251 -12.23 -6.42 -13.04
N ILE A 252 -12.17 -5.47 -13.98
CA ILE A 252 -13.35 -4.73 -14.45
C ILE A 252 -14.37 -5.68 -15.07
N ASP A 253 -13.94 -6.59 -15.93
CA ASP A 253 -14.81 -7.56 -16.58
C ASP A 253 -15.48 -8.49 -15.57
N ALA A 254 -14.73 -8.99 -14.57
CA ALA A 254 -15.26 -9.83 -13.51
C ALA A 254 -16.28 -9.10 -12.64
N ARG A 255 -16.05 -7.80 -12.36
CA ARG A 255 -16.97 -6.95 -11.60
C ARG A 255 -18.25 -6.67 -12.38
N ASP A 256 -18.11 -6.26 -13.63
CA ASP A 256 -19.25 -5.98 -14.52
C ASP A 256 -20.14 -7.22 -14.72
N GLN A 257 -19.54 -8.41 -14.77
CA GLN A 257 -20.25 -9.69 -14.86
C GLN A 257 -20.82 -10.19 -13.52
N GLY A 258 -20.56 -9.50 -12.41
CA GLY A 258 -21.01 -9.92 -11.08
C GLY A 258 -20.38 -11.23 -10.60
N LEU A 259 -19.15 -11.55 -11.02
CA LEU A 259 -18.49 -12.79 -10.61
C LEU A 259 -18.17 -12.76 -9.10
N GLY A 260 -18.35 -13.89 -8.42
CA GLY A 260 -18.02 -14.02 -7.00
C GLY A 260 -16.53 -13.90 -6.70
N HIS A 261 -15.67 -14.41 -7.60
CA HIS A 261 -14.22 -14.27 -7.49
C HIS A 261 -13.72 -13.15 -8.42
N ILE A 262 -13.11 -12.12 -7.83
CA ILE A 262 -12.49 -11.01 -8.55
C ILE A 262 -10.96 -11.15 -8.49
N PRO A 263 -10.26 -11.20 -9.64
CA PRO A 263 -8.83 -11.52 -9.72
C PRO A 263 -7.92 -10.34 -9.35
N PHE A 264 -8.14 -9.69 -8.21
CA PHE A 264 -7.30 -8.59 -7.73
C PHE A 264 -5.83 -8.99 -7.55
N ARG A 265 -5.57 -10.29 -7.32
CA ARG A 265 -4.24 -10.83 -7.06
C ARG A 265 -3.37 -11.01 -8.32
N ASP A 266 -3.94 -10.86 -9.52
CA ASP A 266 -3.23 -11.02 -10.80
C ASP A 266 -2.15 -9.95 -11.05
N SER A 267 -2.22 -8.80 -10.36
CA SER A 267 -1.20 -7.75 -10.40
C SER A 267 -1.08 -7.01 -9.06
N ALA A 268 0.11 -6.53 -8.74
CA ALA A 268 0.40 -5.61 -7.65
C ALA A 268 -0.47 -4.35 -7.74
N MET A 269 -0.66 -3.80 -8.93
CA MET A 269 -1.49 -2.60 -9.11
C MET A 269 -2.97 -2.90 -8.83
N THR A 270 -3.50 -4.04 -9.27
CA THR A 270 -4.90 -4.39 -8.98
C THR A 270 -5.14 -4.70 -7.51
N LYS A 271 -4.15 -5.24 -6.79
CA LYS A 271 -4.20 -5.36 -5.32
C LYS A 271 -4.34 -3.98 -4.67
N LEU A 272 -3.48 -3.03 -5.05
CA LEU A 272 -3.46 -1.68 -4.47
C LEU A 272 -4.69 -0.85 -4.85
N LEU A 273 -5.25 -1.05 -6.05
CA LEU A 273 -6.45 -0.37 -6.52
C LEU A 273 -7.77 -1.06 -6.12
N GLN A 274 -7.72 -2.18 -5.38
CA GLN A 274 -8.92 -2.89 -4.94
C GLN A 274 -9.97 -1.97 -4.26
N PRO A 275 -9.59 -1.02 -3.37
CA PRO A 275 -10.57 -0.11 -2.77
C PRO A 275 -11.37 0.70 -3.79
N ALA A 276 -10.74 1.10 -4.90
CA ALA A 276 -11.35 1.92 -5.94
C ALA A 276 -12.16 1.12 -6.98
N LEU A 277 -11.92 -0.19 -7.09
CA LEU A 277 -12.52 -1.09 -8.08
C LEU A 277 -13.63 -1.95 -7.44
N GLY A 278 -14.60 -1.27 -6.81
CA GLY A 278 -15.71 -1.92 -6.10
C GLY A 278 -15.40 -2.28 -4.64
N GLY A 279 -14.46 -1.59 -3.99
CA GLY A 279 -14.07 -1.80 -2.59
C GLY A 279 -14.64 -0.75 -1.63
N SER A 280 -13.81 -0.23 -0.72
CA SER A 280 -14.22 0.67 0.37
C SER A 280 -14.04 2.17 0.06
N ALA A 281 -13.66 2.54 -1.16
CA ALA A 281 -13.30 3.93 -1.51
C ALA A 281 -14.16 4.51 -2.65
N ALA A 282 -14.31 5.83 -2.65
CA ALA A 282 -14.86 6.56 -3.78
C ALA A 282 -13.83 6.64 -4.92
N ALA A 283 -14.27 6.48 -6.16
CA ALA A 283 -13.39 6.53 -7.33
C ALA A 283 -13.86 7.50 -8.41
N LEU A 284 -13.01 8.44 -8.82
CA LEU A 284 -13.18 9.25 -10.01
C LEU A 284 -12.31 8.67 -11.13
N HIS A 285 -12.94 8.11 -12.16
CA HIS A 285 -12.25 7.59 -13.34
C HIS A 285 -12.19 8.65 -14.43
N LEU A 286 -11.01 9.19 -14.71
CA LEU A 286 -10.72 10.08 -15.83
C LEU A 286 -10.38 9.24 -17.06
N LEU A 287 -11.35 9.04 -17.95
CA LEU A 287 -11.18 8.25 -19.15
C LEU A 287 -10.83 9.14 -20.35
N HIS A 288 -9.59 9.03 -20.82
CA HIS A 288 -9.09 9.76 -21.97
C HIS A 288 -9.34 9.00 -23.27
N VAL A 289 -10.12 9.59 -24.18
CA VAL A 289 -10.62 8.94 -25.40
C VAL A 289 -10.11 9.66 -26.64
N ARG A 290 -9.24 9.02 -27.43
CA ARG A 290 -8.74 9.59 -28.69
C ARG A 290 -9.78 9.41 -29.80
N LEU A 291 -10.40 10.49 -30.25
CA LEU A 291 -11.50 10.44 -31.23
C LEU A 291 -11.05 10.11 -32.67
N GLU A 292 -9.76 10.28 -32.95
CA GLU A 292 -9.16 9.97 -34.26
C GLU A 292 -9.06 8.46 -34.56
N ASP A 293 -9.06 7.61 -33.53
CA ASP A 293 -9.05 6.15 -33.66
C ASP A 293 -10.37 5.58 -33.15
N TYR A 294 -11.27 5.23 -34.08
CA TYR A 294 -12.58 4.69 -33.73
C TYR A 294 -12.50 3.41 -32.89
N ALA A 295 -11.58 2.50 -33.21
CA ALA A 295 -11.53 1.19 -32.54
C ALA A 295 -11.02 1.33 -31.10
N GLU A 296 -10.04 2.19 -30.89
CA GLU A 296 -9.53 2.54 -29.57
C GLU A 296 -10.57 3.35 -28.77
N ALA A 297 -11.23 4.32 -29.40
CA ALA A 297 -12.27 5.12 -28.77
C ALA A 297 -13.46 4.25 -28.32
N GLU A 298 -13.98 3.39 -29.20
CA GLU A 298 -15.05 2.45 -28.86
C GLU A 298 -14.65 1.55 -27.69
N ALA A 299 -13.41 1.08 -27.66
CA ALA A 299 -12.93 0.23 -26.59
C ALA A 299 -12.82 0.95 -25.25
N ALA A 300 -12.22 2.14 -25.24
CA ALA A 300 -12.12 2.97 -24.05
C ALA A 300 -13.51 3.26 -23.48
N LEU A 301 -14.47 3.65 -24.32
CA LEU A 301 -15.85 3.93 -23.89
C LEU A 301 -16.56 2.69 -23.35
N ARG A 302 -16.34 1.50 -23.93
CA ARG A 302 -16.85 0.25 -23.38
C ARG A 302 -16.28 -0.03 -21.99
N VAL A 303 -14.98 0.21 -21.77
CA VAL A 303 -14.37 0.10 -20.44
C VAL A 303 -14.98 1.13 -19.48
N GLY A 304 -15.22 2.36 -19.94
CA GLY A 304 -15.90 3.40 -19.15
C GLY A 304 -17.29 2.99 -18.68
N LEU A 305 -18.09 2.34 -19.53
CA LEU A 305 -19.40 1.80 -19.14
C LEU A 305 -19.30 0.75 -18.04
N LYS A 306 -18.32 -0.15 -18.12
CA LYS A 306 -18.07 -1.18 -17.10
C LYS A 306 -17.52 -0.60 -15.80
N LEU A 307 -16.72 0.46 -15.87
CA LEU A 307 -16.25 1.15 -14.67
C LEU A 307 -17.40 1.82 -13.91
N ALA A 308 -18.42 2.30 -14.61
CA ALA A 308 -19.61 2.84 -13.97
C ALA A 308 -20.40 1.78 -13.18
N SER A 309 -20.34 0.50 -13.58
CA SER A 309 -20.95 -0.61 -12.83
C SER A 309 -20.10 -1.08 -11.64
N CYS A 310 -18.83 -0.70 -11.57
CA CYS A 310 -17.92 -1.01 -10.45
C CYS A 310 -18.09 -0.10 -9.22
N ALA A 311 -19.20 0.65 -9.13
CA ALA A 311 -19.44 1.57 -8.02
C ALA A 311 -19.48 0.84 -6.67
N ALA A 312 -18.77 1.39 -5.69
CA ALA A 312 -18.69 0.83 -4.36
C ALA A 312 -19.38 1.73 -3.33
N ALA A 313 -19.84 1.12 -2.24
CA ALA A 313 -20.25 1.85 -1.05
C ALA A 313 -18.98 2.28 -0.30
N ALA A 314 -18.50 3.49 -0.60
CA ALA A 314 -17.44 4.10 0.17
C ALA A 314 -17.86 4.16 1.64
N ALA A 315 -16.95 3.77 2.54
CA ALA A 315 -17.22 3.73 3.97
C ALA A 315 -16.06 4.39 4.71
N PRO A 316 -16.36 5.32 5.65
CA PRO A 316 -15.31 5.91 6.45
C PRO A 316 -14.71 4.85 7.38
N LEU A 317 -13.38 4.82 7.44
CA LEU A 317 -12.68 4.06 8.47
C LEU A 317 -12.51 4.97 9.68
N CYS A 318 -13.37 4.79 10.68
CA CYS A 318 -13.31 5.48 11.97
C CYS A 318 -13.36 4.46 13.11
N TRP A 319 -12.46 4.59 14.07
CA TRP A 319 -12.35 3.63 15.18
C TRP A 319 -11.70 4.27 16.42
N ARG A 320 -11.81 3.62 17.58
CA ARG A 320 -11.30 4.14 18.86
C ARG A 320 -10.14 3.28 19.37
N PRO A 321 -8.87 3.60 19.04
CA PRO A 321 -7.74 2.73 19.37
C PRO A 321 -7.54 2.54 20.86
N ARG A 322 -7.73 3.59 21.67
CA ARG A 322 -7.64 3.50 23.14
C ARG A 322 -8.71 2.56 23.72
N ALA A 323 -9.96 2.71 23.28
CA ALA A 323 -11.04 1.84 23.73
C ALA A 323 -10.80 0.37 23.34
N ARG A 324 -10.27 0.14 22.13
CA ARG A 324 -9.90 -1.20 21.65
C ARG A 324 -8.70 -1.78 22.38
N LEU A 325 -7.75 -0.95 22.79
CA LEU A 325 -6.62 -1.36 23.64
C LEU A 325 -7.13 -1.78 25.03
N ASP A 326 -8.02 -1.00 25.63
CA ASP A 326 -8.61 -1.33 26.92
C ASP A 326 -9.43 -2.63 26.85
N GLU A 327 -10.15 -2.86 25.75
CA GLU A 327 -10.86 -4.12 25.48
C GLU A 327 -9.88 -5.30 25.35
N ALA A 328 -8.82 -5.16 24.54
CA ALA A 328 -7.80 -6.19 24.41
C ALA A 328 -7.12 -6.50 25.75
N ARG A 329 -6.78 -5.48 26.54
CA ARG A 329 -6.20 -5.67 27.88
C ARG A 329 -7.16 -6.38 28.85
N ARG A 330 -8.46 -6.04 28.81
CA ARG A 330 -9.48 -6.75 29.61
C ARG A 330 -9.61 -8.22 29.19
N ALA A 331 -9.65 -8.50 27.89
CA ALA A 331 -9.71 -9.86 27.37
C ALA A 331 -8.47 -10.67 27.72
N ALA A 332 -7.26 -10.10 27.59
CA ALA A 332 -6.02 -10.74 28.01
C ALA A 332 -6.02 -11.05 29.52
N SER A 333 -6.47 -10.11 30.35
CA SER A 333 -6.58 -10.32 31.80
C SER A 333 -7.56 -11.45 32.16
N ALA A 334 -8.72 -11.51 31.50
CA ALA A 334 -9.69 -12.58 31.70
C ALA A 334 -9.14 -13.97 31.29
N LEU A 335 -8.42 -14.04 30.16
CA LEU A 335 -7.76 -15.28 29.70
C LEU A 335 -6.60 -15.69 30.62
N CYS A 336 -5.84 -14.74 31.15
CA CYS A 336 -4.80 -15.03 32.14
C CYS A 336 -5.42 -15.63 33.42
N GLN A 337 -6.56 -15.10 33.88
CA GLN A 337 -7.28 -15.64 35.04
C GLN A 337 -7.80 -17.06 34.79
N SER A 338 -8.37 -17.35 33.62
CA SER A 338 -8.85 -18.71 33.30
C SER A 338 -7.72 -19.73 33.18
N LEU A 339 -6.56 -19.31 32.68
CA LEU A 339 -5.37 -20.14 32.53
C LEU A 339 -4.51 -20.22 33.80
N GLY A 340 -4.82 -19.43 34.84
CA GLY A 340 -4.03 -19.37 36.07
C GLY A 340 -2.64 -18.74 35.89
N VAL A 341 -2.48 -17.84 34.93
CA VAL A 341 -1.24 -17.13 34.60
C VAL A 341 -1.30 -15.68 35.08
N GLU A 342 -0.17 -15.12 35.50
CA GLU A 342 -0.09 -13.72 35.88
C GLU A 342 -0.06 -12.82 34.64
N ALA A 343 -0.96 -11.83 34.58
CA ALA A 343 -1.08 -10.93 33.43
C ALA A 343 0.00 -9.83 33.38
N ALA A 344 0.63 -9.52 34.52
CA ALA A 344 1.55 -8.39 34.63
C ALA A 344 2.83 -8.64 33.80
N GLY A 345 3.10 -7.76 32.83
CA GLY A 345 4.29 -7.84 31.97
C GLY A 345 4.29 -8.99 30.96
N LEU A 346 3.16 -9.69 30.81
CA LEU A 346 3.04 -10.78 29.85
C LEU A 346 2.95 -10.24 28.42
N THR A 347 3.79 -10.76 27.53
CA THR A 347 3.84 -10.39 26.11
C THR A 347 3.35 -11.53 25.23
N SER A 348 2.96 -11.22 23.98
CA SER A 348 2.56 -12.20 22.98
C SER A 348 3.67 -13.20 22.65
N SER A 349 4.93 -12.77 22.73
CA SER A 349 6.11 -13.61 22.53
C SER A 349 6.38 -14.58 23.68
N ALA A 350 5.89 -14.28 24.89
CA ALA A 350 6.02 -15.17 26.04
C ALA A 350 5.04 -16.35 26.00
N VAL A 351 3.97 -16.26 25.20
CA VAL A 351 3.00 -17.34 25.01
C VAL A 351 3.49 -18.30 23.91
N ALA A 352 4.17 -19.36 24.32
CA ALA A 352 4.58 -20.43 23.41
C ALA A 352 3.35 -21.28 23.01
N LEU A 353 3.18 -21.47 21.69
CA LEU A 353 2.14 -22.33 21.14
C LEU A 353 2.77 -23.59 20.53
N ASP A 354 2.09 -24.70 20.69
CA ASP A 354 2.34 -26.00 20.08
C ASP A 354 1.03 -26.61 19.55
N GLU A 355 1.12 -27.78 18.90
CA GLU A 355 -0.04 -28.46 18.31
C GLU A 355 -1.11 -28.90 19.33
N ARG A 356 -0.79 -28.86 20.62
CA ARG A 356 -1.69 -29.28 21.71
C ARG A 356 -2.17 -28.10 22.55
N SER A 357 -1.84 -26.88 22.11
CA SER A 357 -2.20 -25.68 22.83
C SER A 357 -3.71 -25.49 22.84
N ALA A 358 -4.25 -25.26 24.04
CA ALA A 358 -5.66 -24.96 24.22
C ALA A 358 -6.05 -23.69 23.44
N GLU A 359 -7.31 -23.62 23.00
CA GLU A 359 -7.83 -22.49 22.22
C GLU A 359 -7.66 -21.16 22.98
N GLU A 360 -7.79 -21.20 24.30
CA GLU A 360 -7.58 -20.05 25.19
C GLU A 360 -6.13 -19.52 25.15
N MET A 361 -5.13 -20.39 24.96
CA MET A 361 -3.73 -19.94 24.83
C MET A 361 -3.48 -19.29 23.47
N VAL A 362 -4.10 -19.82 22.42
CA VAL A 362 -4.05 -19.22 21.07
C VAL A 362 -4.68 -17.84 21.08
N GLU A 363 -5.87 -17.72 21.67
CA GLU A 363 -6.55 -16.43 21.78
C GLU A 363 -5.81 -15.46 22.71
N LEU A 364 -5.23 -15.93 23.82
CA LEU A 364 -4.41 -15.08 24.69
C LEU A 364 -3.23 -14.46 23.91
N ARG A 365 -2.49 -15.27 23.14
CA ARG A 365 -1.40 -14.77 22.31
C ARG A 365 -1.87 -13.73 21.30
N ARG A 366 -3.01 -13.98 20.65
CA ARG A 366 -3.62 -13.09 19.66
C ARG A 366 -4.01 -11.74 20.27
N VAL A 367 -4.68 -11.75 21.43
CA VAL A 367 -5.14 -10.55 22.12
C VAL A 367 -3.97 -9.73 22.67
N LEU A 368 -2.94 -10.39 23.23
CA LEU A 368 -1.70 -9.71 23.64
C LEU A 368 -1.01 -9.05 22.45
N LEU A 369 -0.91 -9.75 21.32
CA LEU A 369 -0.31 -9.20 20.09
C LEU A 369 -1.10 -7.98 19.58
N LEU A 370 -2.43 -8.02 19.66
CA LEU A 370 -3.28 -6.87 19.31
C LEU A 370 -3.01 -5.70 20.27
N ALA A 371 -2.92 -5.93 21.58
CA ALA A 371 -2.63 -4.89 22.56
C ALA A 371 -1.26 -4.23 22.29
N GLU A 372 -0.21 -5.03 22.09
CA GLU A 372 1.14 -4.55 21.76
C GLU A 372 1.16 -3.68 20.49
N ARG A 373 0.41 -4.10 19.45
CA ARG A 373 0.29 -3.33 18.20
C ARG A 373 -0.45 -2.01 18.39
N LEU A 374 -1.51 -2.00 19.19
CA LEU A 374 -2.27 -0.79 19.51
C LEU A 374 -1.43 0.18 20.34
N GLU A 375 -0.65 -0.32 21.29
CA GLU A 375 0.30 0.48 22.08
C GLU A 375 1.38 1.10 21.19
N ALA A 376 2.00 0.31 20.31
CA ALA A 376 2.99 0.80 19.36
C ALA A 376 2.41 1.89 18.43
N ARG A 377 1.16 1.73 17.98
CA ARG A 377 0.46 2.75 17.17
C ARG A 377 0.20 4.03 17.94
N LEU A 378 -0.28 3.94 19.18
CA LEU A 378 -0.53 5.12 20.02
C LEU A 378 0.77 5.86 20.35
N ALA A 379 1.84 5.11 20.66
CA ALA A 379 3.16 5.68 20.91
C ALA A 379 3.75 6.37 19.67
N PHE A 380 3.52 5.82 18.47
CA PHE A 380 3.93 6.46 17.22
C PHE A 380 3.28 7.84 17.06
N TRP A 381 1.98 7.96 17.37
CA TRP A 381 1.28 9.24 17.37
C TRP A 381 1.83 10.23 18.39
N ASP A 382 2.05 9.78 19.62
CA ASP A 382 2.58 10.64 20.67
C ASP A 382 4.00 11.13 20.32
N HIS A 383 4.82 10.27 19.70
CA HIS A 383 6.16 10.64 19.22
C HIS A 383 6.11 11.60 18.02
N ALA A 384 5.24 11.35 17.04
CA ALA A 384 5.05 12.22 15.89
C ALA A 384 4.54 13.62 16.30
N ALA A 385 3.70 13.69 17.33
CA ALA A 385 3.24 14.93 17.95
C ALA A 385 4.33 15.65 18.78
N ALA A 386 5.24 14.89 19.41
CA ALA A 386 6.27 15.46 20.30
C ALA A 386 7.54 15.92 19.56
N THR A 387 7.95 15.23 18.50
CA THR A 387 9.16 15.57 17.71
C THR A 387 8.98 16.76 16.79
N SER A 388 7.81 17.35 16.82
CA SER A 388 7.47 18.49 16.01
C SER A 388 7.56 19.76 16.85
N ASP A 389 8.75 20.32 16.87
CA ASP A 389 9.10 21.54 17.61
C ASP A 389 8.16 22.72 17.27
N GLY A 390 7.46 23.20 18.31
CA GLY A 390 7.27 24.64 18.58
C GLY A 390 6.42 25.47 17.61
N SER A 391 5.88 24.90 16.54
CA SER A 391 4.92 25.56 15.66
C SER A 391 3.95 24.54 15.08
N ARG A 392 2.90 24.23 15.86
CA ARG A 392 1.67 23.55 15.42
C ARG A 392 1.90 22.34 14.51
N ALA A 393 2.37 21.28 15.11
CA ALA A 393 2.28 19.96 14.54
C ALA A 393 1.38 19.12 15.42
N LEU A 394 0.53 18.33 14.78
CA LEU A 394 -0.92 18.37 15.03
C LEU A 394 -1.45 19.74 14.59
N PHE A 395 -2.26 19.81 13.54
CA PHE A 395 -2.92 21.06 13.16
C PHE A 395 -3.85 21.54 14.29
N PRO A 396 -3.70 22.76 14.82
CA PRO A 396 -4.85 23.54 15.25
C PRO A 396 -4.93 24.70 14.27
N LEU A 397 -5.71 24.56 13.19
CA LEU A 397 -6.06 25.72 12.38
C LEU A 397 -7.20 26.45 13.07
N ALA A 398 -6.86 27.09 14.18
CA ALA A 398 -7.63 28.20 14.73
C ALA A 398 -7.24 29.46 13.94
N GLY A 399 -8.27 30.16 13.45
CA GLY A 399 -8.21 31.13 12.37
C GLY A 399 -7.64 32.50 12.71
N GLY A 400 -7.65 33.35 11.67
CA GLY A 400 -7.40 34.79 11.77
C GLY A 400 -5.94 35.19 11.78
N GLU A 401 -5.51 35.84 10.69
CA GLU A 401 -4.42 36.83 10.63
C GLU A 401 -3.05 36.45 11.22
N GLU A 402 -2.20 35.75 10.45
CA GLU A 402 -0.74 35.98 10.54
C GLU A 402 -0.01 35.37 9.32
N SER A 403 -0.25 35.95 8.15
CA SER A 403 0.50 35.66 6.94
C SER A 403 1.31 36.90 6.55
N GLN A 404 2.42 37.17 7.25
CA GLN A 404 3.46 38.10 6.75
C GLN A 404 4.80 38.17 7.52
N ALA A 405 4.98 37.53 8.69
CA ALA A 405 6.13 37.88 9.56
C ALA A 405 7.39 36.97 9.53
N LEU A 406 7.40 35.79 8.88
CA LEU A 406 8.54 34.85 9.00
C LEU A 406 9.36 34.69 7.71
N ARG A 407 9.76 35.82 7.11
CA ARG A 407 10.76 35.90 6.03
C ARG A 407 12.14 36.39 6.48
N ALA A 408 12.41 36.49 7.79
CA ALA A 408 13.71 36.98 8.28
C ALA A 408 14.18 36.18 9.50
N ALA A 409 15.12 35.26 9.28
CA ALA A 409 16.27 34.97 10.15
C ALA A 409 16.83 33.57 9.83
N ALA A 410 17.83 33.53 8.96
CA ALA A 410 18.74 32.40 8.82
C ALA A 410 20.06 32.77 9.50
N VAL A 411 20.43 32.10 10.60
CA VAL A 411 21.82 31.76 11.05
C VAL A 411 21.69 30.70 12.18
N PRO A 412 22.47 29.60 12.18
CA PRO A 412 22.40 28.55 13.20
C PRO A 412 23.38 28.77 14.37
N PRO A 413 23.19 28.08 15.52
CA PRO A 413 24.32 27.75 16.37
C PRO A 413 24.48 26.24 16.65
N ALA A 414 25.73 25.82 16.45
CA ALA A 414 26.60 24.92 17.22
C ALA A 414 26.04 23.69 17.98
N ARG A 415 26.69 22.56 17.66
CA ARG A 415 26.79 21.29 18.40
C ARG A 415 26.98 21.46 19.91
N ALA A 416 26.18 20.72 20.68
CA ALA A 416 26.55 20.26 22.02
C ALA A 416 26.41 18.72 22.07
N GLN A 417 27.50 18.07 22.48
CA GLN A 417 27.60 16.63 22.71
C GLN A 417 26.99 16.30 24.08
N THR A 418 26.10 15.31 24.14
CA THR A 418 25.67 14.69 25.40
C THR A 418 25.80 13.18 25.32
N LYS A 419 26.50 12.62 26.31
CA LYS A 419 26.75 11.18 26.53
C LYS A 419 25.44 10.45 26.91
N PRO A 420 25.23 9.20 26.49
CA PRO A 420 24.13 8.39 26.98
C PRO A 420 24.39 7.88 28.42
N LEU A 421 23.40 8.11 29.28
CA LEU A 421 23.25 7.52 30.62
C LEU A 421 22.88 6.04 30.50
N GLN A 422 23.49 5.22 31.35
CA GLN A 422 23.22 3.80 31.53
C GLN A 422 21.82 3.60 32.12
N ALA A 423 20.99 2.78 31.44
CA ALA A 423 19.72 2.31 31.98
C ALA A 423 19.92 0.95 32.66
N ALA A 424 19.36 0.83 33.87
CA ALA A 424 19.43 -0.33 34.73
C ALA A 424 18.61 -1.51 34.19
N ASN A 425 19.21 -2.70 34.17
CA ASN A 425 18.55 -3.96 33.85
C ASN A 425 17.63 -4.40 35.00
N GLY A 426 16.32 -4.30 34.79
CA GLY A 426 15.32 -5.00 35.59
C GLY A 426 14.97 -6.35 34.95
N SER A 427 15.54 -7.42 35.51
CA SER A 427 15.25 -8.81 35.14
C SER A 427 13.85 -9.20 35.65
N VAL A 428 12.91 -9.46 34.73
CA VAL A 428 11.61 -10.07 35.06
C VAL A 428 11.75 -11.60 34.99
N ASP A 429 11.28 -12.23 36.07
CA ASP A 429 11.53 -13.61 36.46
C ASP A 429 10.71 -14.61 35.61
N ALA A 430 11.32 -15.10 34.51
CA ALA A 430 10.74 -16.09 33.59
C ALA A 430 10.61 -17.51 34.18
N SER A 431 10.82 -17.68 35.49
CA SER A 431 10.98 -18.98 36.13
C SER A 431 9.68 -19.66 36.57
N ARG A 432 8.52 -18.99 36.47
CA ARG A 432 7.24 -19.51 37.00
C ARG A 432 6.36 -20.28 36.01
N LEU A 433 6.59 -20.19 34.70
CA LEU A 433 5.83 -20.95 33.69
C LEU A 433 6.39 -22.35 33.40
N ALA A 434 7.58 -22.68 33.91
CA ALA A 434 8.19 -24.01 33.75
C ALA A 434 7.59 -25.08 34.69
N LEU A 435 6.81 -24.69 35.70
CA LEU A 435 6.36 -25.60 36.78
C LEU A 435 5.03 -26.34 36.52
N LEU A 436 4.37 -26.11 35.38
CA LEU A 436 3.19 -26.90 34.98
C LEU A 436 3.53 -28.19 34.23
N LYS A 437 4.81 -28.47 33.97
CA LYS A 437 5.28 -29.62 33.16
C LYS A 437 5.42 -30.95 33.91
N SER A 438 5.14 -31.04 35.22
CA SER A 438 5.54 -32.22 36.01
C SER A 438 4.47 -33.28 36.28
N LYS A 439 3.19 -33.09 35.89
CA LYS A 439 2.15 -34.05 36.33
C LYS A 439 1.72 -35.16 35.38
N HIS A 440 2.02 -35.10 34.07
CA HIS A 440 1.61 -36.18 33.16
C HIS A 440 2.73 -36.57 32.19
N ARG A 441 3.64 -37.43 32.66
CA ARG A 441 4.54 -38.18 31.77
C ARG A 441 4.73 -39.61 32.28
N ARG A 442 3.92 -40.52 31.75
CA ARG A 442 4.26 -41.94 31.57
C ARG A 442 3.77 -42.39 30.19
N GLY A 443 4.71 -42.85 29.37
CA GLY A 443 4.43 -43.77 28.27
C GLY A 443 4.72 -43.26 26.85
N ALA A 444 5.53 -44.05 26.14
CA ALA A 444 5.78 -44.13 24.70
C ALA A 444 6.83 -43.17 24.09
N GLU A 445 8.04 -43.71 23.93
CA GLU A 445 9.17 -43.16 23.19
C GLU A 445 9.02 -43.40 21.68
N ALA A 446 9.15 -42.33 20.89
CA ALA A 446 9.60 -42.39 19.50
C ALA A 446 10.91 -41.59 19.42
N SER A 447 11.97 -42.25 18.95
CA SER A 447 13.35 -41.76 19.00
C SER A 447 13.56 -40.53 18.10
N THR A 448 13.86 -39.38 18.71
CA THR A 448 14.38 -38.17 18.06
C THR A 448 15.90 -38.33 17.84
N PRO A 449 16.48 -37.93 16.69
CA PRO A 449 17.92 -38.00 16.49
C PRO A 449 18.64 -37.04 17.45
N SER A 450 19.73 -37.51 18.07
CA SER A 450 20.50 -36.74 19.03
C SER A 450 21.31 -35.62 18.35
N LEU A 451 21.70 -34.61 19.13
CA LEU A 451 22.49 -33.46 18.68
C LEU A 451 23.87 -33.82 18.06
N ASP A 452 24.32 -35.06 18.24
CA ASP A 452 25.65 -35.54 17.88
C ASP A 452 25.72 -36.30 16.54
N GLU A 453 24.61 -36.48 15.83
CA GLU A 453 24.65 -37.14 14.51
C GLU A 453 25.17 -36.22 13.39
N PRO A 454 25.98 -36.76 12.45
CA PRO A 454 26.47 -36.02 11.30
C PRO A 454 25.30 -35.67 10.36
N LEU A 455 25.13 -34.38 10.06
CA LEU A 455 24.10 -33.90 9.13
C LEU A 455 24.45 -34.36 7.71
N LYS A 456 23.51 -35.00 7.02
CA LYS A 456 23.67 -35.47 5.64
C LYS A 456 23.00 -34.51 4.67
N VAL A 457 23.56 -34.38 3.46
CA VAL A 457 22.92 -33.67 2.35
C VAL A 457 21.51 -34.25 2.13
N GLY A 458 20.52 -33.36 1.99
CA GLY A 458 19.11 -33.69 1.87
C GLY A 458 18.32 -33.66 3.18
N HIS A 459 18.97 -33.59 4.35
CA HIS A 459 18.28 -33.41 5.62
C HIS A 459 17.59 -32.04 5.69
N ARG A 460 16.38 -32.03 6.27
CA ARG A 460 15.71 -30.81 6.70
C ARG A 460 16.33 -30.32 7.99
N VAL A 461 16.68 -29.05 8.02
CA VAL A 461 17.26 -28.36 9.17
C VAL A 461 16.58 -27.01 9.33
N LEU A 462 16.70 -26.44 10.51
CA LEU A 462 16.42 -25.04 10.75
C LEU A 462 17.75 -24.29 10.62
N ALA A 463 17.87 -23.39 9.64
CA ALA A 463 19.09 -22.64 9.37
C ALA A 463 18.93 -21.15 9.72
N ARG A 464 19.96 -20.56 10.34
CA ARG A 464 19.97 -19.16 10.75
C ARG A 464 20.06 -18.22 9.54
N PHE A 465 19.13 -17.27 9.45
CA PHE A 465 19.08 -16.24 8.41
C PHE A 465 19.74 -14.94 8.87
N ASP A 466 19.87 -13.94 7.99
CA ASP A 466 20.59 -12.68 8.28
C ASP A 466 19.92 -11.83 9.37
N ASN A 467 18.62 -12.03 9.60
CA ASN A 467 17.89 -11.43 10.72
C ASN A 467 18.11 -12.15 12.06
N GLY A 468 18.92 -13.21 12.09
CA GLY A 468 19.23 -13.99 13.29
C GLY A 468 18.18 -15.05 13.65
N GLU A 469 17.06 -15.13 12.92
CA GLU A 469 16.03 -16.14 13.10
C GLU A 469 16.36 -17.44 12.33
N TYR A 470 15.66 -18.53 12.67
CA TYR A 470 15.88 -19.84 12.05
C TYR A 470 14.70 -20.21 11.16
N TYR A 471 14.98 -20.62 9.92
CA TYR A 471 13.98 -20.99 8.93
C TYR A 471 14.21 -22.42 8.43
N ALA A 472 13.13 -23.06 7.98
CA ALA A 472 13.20 -24.39 7.37
C ALA A 472 14.05 -24.33 6.10
N ALA A 473 15.07 -25.16 6.05
CA ALA A 473 15.97 -25.25 4.92
C ALA A 473 16.38 -26.70 4.68
N LYS A 474 16.67 -26.99 3.42
CA LYS A 474 17.21 -28.27 3.00
C LYS A 474 18.72 -28.15 2.83
N LEU A 475 19.46 -29.05 3.47
CA LEU A 475 20.90 -29.10 3.38
C LEU A 475 21.31 -29.54 1.95
N THR A 476 22.01 -28.69 1.21
CA THR A 476 22.38 -28.93 -0.21
C THR A 476 23.83 -29.37 -0.39
N ARG A 477 24.74 -28.98 0.53
CA ARG A 477 26.15 -29.39 0.51
C ARG A 477 26.74 -29.43 1.92
N THR A 478 27.61 -30.40 2.17
CA THR A 478 28.39 -30.52 3.41
C THR A 478 29.88 -30.61 3.12
N ASP A 479 30.68 -29.74 3.71
CA ASP A 479 32.13 -29.89 3.82
C ASP A 479 32.45 -30.33 5.26
N ALA A 480 32.44 -31.64 5.48
CA ALA A 480 32.65 -32.25 6.79
C ALA A 480 34.04 -31.95 7.38
N ALA A 481 35.05 -31.70 6.53
CA ALA A 481 36.41 -31.40 7.00
C ALA A 481 36.55 -29.99 7.57
N ARG A 482 35.63 -29.07 7.22
CA ARG A 482 35.65 -27.66 7.66
C ARG A 482 34.40 -27.24 8.42
N GLU A 483 33.51 -28.18 8.72
CA GLU A 483 32.19 -27.96 9.33
C GLU A 483 31.38 -26.85 8.63
N ARG A 484 31.43 -26.82 7.29
CA ARG A 484 30.69 -25.84 6.49
C ARG A 484 29.52 -26.48 5.76
N TYR A 485 28.40 -25.79 5.79
CA TYR A 485 27.14 -26.26 5.26
C TYR A 485 26.59 -25.26 4.24
N SER A 486 25.95 -25.79 3.21
CA SER A 486 25.13 -25.04 2.27
C SER A 486 23.68 -25.48 2.43
N VAL A 487 22.75 -24.53 2.45
CA VAL A 487 21.33 -24.79 2.58
C VAL A 487 20.53 -24.03 1.53
N GLU A 488 19.35 -24.54 1.21
CA GLU A 488 18.33 -23.89 0.38
C GLU A 488 17.06 -23.74 1.21
N PHE A 489 16.62 -22.50 1.43
CA PHE A 489 15.44 -22.21 2.25
C PHE A 489 14.17 -22.63 1.51
N GLU A 490 13.25 -23.26 2.23
CA GLU A 490 12.05 -23.85 1.60
C GLU A 490 11.02 -22.80 1.15
N ASP A 491 11.01 -21.64 1.80
CA ASP A 491 10.01 -20.59 1.56
C ASP A 491 10.28 -19.76 0.30
N ASP A 492 11.56 -19.49 -0.02
CA ASP A 492 11.96 -18.58 -1.10
C ASP A 492 13.01 -19.17 -2.07
N GLY A 493 13.50 -20.39 -1.81
CA GLY A 493 14.52 -21.05 -2.62
C GLY A 493 15.90 -20.38 -2.54
N VAL A 494 16.10 -19.44 -1.60
CA VAL A 494 17.37 -18.75 -1.45
C VAL A 494 18.43 -19.73 -0.96
N ARG A 495 19.58 -19.74 -1.63
CA ARG A 495 20.73 -20.55 -1.25
C ARG A 495 21.70 -19.77 -0.40
N ARG A 496 22.14 -20.38 0.70
CA ARG A 496 23.14 -19.82 1.59
C ARG A 496 24.27 -20.82 1.81
N ASP A 497 25.49 -20.35 1.58
CA ASP A 497 26.72 -21.13 1.72
C ASP A 497 27.52 -20.69 2.94
N GLY A 498 28.34 -21.61 3.46
CA GLY A 498 29.34 -21.29 4.49
C GLY A 498 28.79 -21.21 5.91
N LEU A 499 27.59 -21.74 6.16
CA LEU A 499 27.03 -21.87 7.51
C LEU A 499 27.86 -22.84 8.35
N THR A 500 27.94 -22.59 9.65
CA THR A 500 28.59 -23.49 10.61
C THR A 500 27.55 -24.37 11.32
N ARG A 501 28.00 -25.39 12.08
CA ARG A 501 27.08 -26.22 12.87
C ARG A 501 26.24 -25.40 13.87
N ALA A 502 26.78 -24.28 14.38
CA ALA A 502 26.09 -23.38 15.30
C ALA A 502 24.93 -22.60 14.63
N ASP A 503 24.94 -22.50 13.29
CA ASP A 503 23.88 -21.84 12.52
C ASP A 503 22.75 -22.81 12.13
N LEU A 504 22.85 -24.08 12.50
CA LEU A 504 21.89 -25.13 12.15
C LEU A 504 21.27 -25.75 13.39
N ARG A 505 19.97 -26.05 13.33
CA ARG A 505 19.24 -26.81 14.33
C ARG A 505 18.51 -27.99 13.68
N PRO A 506 18.28 -29.09 14.41
CA PRO A 506 17.40 -30.16 13.94
C PRO A 506 16.02 -29.58 13.61
N HIS A 507 15.48 -29.94 12.45
CA HIS A 507 14.08 -29.70 12.15
C HIS A 507 13.29 -30.82 12.85
N THR A 508 12.78 -30.54 14.05
CA THR A 508 11.90 -31.47 14.79
C THR A 508 10.56 -31.62 14.10
#